data_AF-E4Y1Y8-F1
#
_entry.id   AF-E4Y1Y8-F1
#
_cell.length_a   1.000
_cell.length_b   1.000
_cell.length_c   1.000
_cell.angle_alpha   90.00
_cell.angle_beta   90.00
_cell.angle_gamma   90.00
#
_symmetry.space_group_name_H-M   'P 1'
#
loop_
_entity.id
_entity.type
_entity.pdbx_description
1 polymer ?
#
loop_
_entity_poly.entity_id
_entity_poly.type
_entity_poly.pdbx_seq_one_letter_code
_entity_poly.pdbx_strand_id
1 'polypeptide(L)'
;MILCSFYNMSGFYQCKEIIEYQRQERINEEEGMNKKLTDNTVRKDKECEAVKSVVFVKTHKTASSTLQNIFLRYGLKHDLKIALPKNSGNRFYYPQPFAKWMIKPFDDPSEPVIIANHLRASPELYKTFPEAKKITILRDIPSLYESSFGYMKDLSKPYKKAGSIEKFYENPMKYYNKKKIPAGQSRN
;
A
#
# COMPACT_ATOMS: atom_id res chain seq x y z
N MET A 1 6.26 9.88 23.59
CA MET A 1 5.15 9.20 24.31
C MET A 1 4.08 10.25 24.56
N ILE A 2 3.13 10.39 23.64
CA ILE A 2 2.01 11.33 23.80
C ILE A 2 0.75 10.47 23.89
N LEU A 3 0.27 10.31 25.12
CA LEU A 3 -1.04 9.79 25.44
C LEU A 3 -2.08 10.81 24.94
N CYS A 4 -2.99 10.40 24.07
CA CYS A 4 -4.17 11.18 23.75
C CYS A 4 -5.40 10.37 24.20
N SER A 5 -5.89 10.72 25.39
CA SER A 5 -7.17 10.26 25.91
C SER A 5 -8.29 10.83 25.04
N PHE A 6 -9.09 9.94 24.47
CA PHE A 6 -10.31 10.30 23.76
C PHE A 6 -11.42 10.63 24.77
N TYR A 7 -11.73 11.92 24.95
CA TYR A 7 -13.05 12.34 25.45
C TYR A 7 -13.56 13.56 24.68
N ASN A 8 -14.45 13.25 23.73
CA ASN A 8 -15.61 14.00 23.26
C ASN A 8 -15.73 15.50 23.61
N MET A 9 -15.39 16.39 22.66
CA MET A 9 -15.98 17.72 22.50
C MET A 9 -15.84 18.18 21.03
N SER A 10 -16.97 18.42 20.35
CA SER A 10 -17.11 19.22 19.11
C SER A 10 -16.25 18.86 17.88
N GLY A 11 -16.77 17.97 17.02
CA GLY A 11 -16.14 17.48 15.79
C GLY A 11 -15.81 18.51 14.68
N PHE A 12 -16.05 19.81 14.89
CA PHE A 12 -15.62 20.87 13.96
C PHE A 12 -14.26 21.47 14.31
N TYR A 13 -13.88 21.50 15.60
CA TYR A 13 -12.61 22.11 16.03
C TYR A 13 -11.42 21.17 15.78
N GLN A 14 -11.65 19.86 15.83
CA GLN A 14 -10.61 18.86 15.63
C GLN A 14 -10.06 18.80 14.20
N CYS A 15 -10.84 19.20 13.17
CA CYS A 15 -10.33 19.30 11.80
C CYS A 15 -9.39 20.48 11.59
N LYS A 16 -9.60 21.62 12.27
CA LYS A 16 -8.74 22.81 12.09
C LYS A 16 -7.33 22.56 12.63
N GLU A 17 -7.22 21.96 13.82
CA GLU A 17 -5.92 21.60 14.42
C GLU A 17 -5.17 20.57 13.56
N ILE A 18 -5.87 19.58 12.98
CA ILE A 18 -5.26 18.61 12.06
C ILE A 18 -4.80 19.29 10.77
N ILE A 19 -5.58 20.21 10.21
CA ILE A 19 -5.22 20.95 8.99
C ILE A 19 -4.01 21.86 9.25
N GLU A 20 -3.95 22.54 10.39
CA GLU A 20 -2.81 23.36 10.79
C GLU A 20 -1.56 22.53 11.03
N TYR A 21 -1.69 21.38 11.71
CA TYR A 21 -0.62 20.41 11.89
C TYR A 21 -0.08 19.93 10.53
N GLN A 22 -0.96 19.53 9.60
CA GLN A 22 -0.55 19.12 8.25
C GLN A 22 0.07 20.26 7.43
N ARG A 23 -0.36 21.51 7.64
CA ARG A 23 0.27 22.69 7.02
C ARG A 23 1.67 22.88 7.57
N GLN A 24 1.86 22.76 8.88
CA GLN A 24 3.16 22.91 9.52
C GLN A 24 4.13 21.80 9.09
N GLU A 25 3.67 20.55 8.99
CA GLU A 25 4.47 19.43 8.46
C GLU A 25 4.91 19.70 7.01
N ARG A 26 4.04 20.22 6.14
CA ARG A 26 4.42 20.59 4.76
C ARG A 26 5.48 21.70 4.70
N ILE A 27 5.36 22.73 5.54
CA ILE A 27 6.36 23.81 5.63
C ILE A 27 7.71 23.23 6.08
N ASN A 28 7.70 22.38 7.11
CA ASN A 28 8.90 21.73 7.62
C ASN A 28 9.54 20.79 6.57
N GLU A 29 8.73 20.09 5.76
CA GLU A 29 9.20 19.26 4.64
C GLU A 29 9.84 20.09 3.53
N GLU A 30 9.24 21.22 3.16
CA GLU A 30 9.77 22.16 2.16
C GLU A 30 11.10 22.80 2.60
N GLU A 31 11.20 23.22 3.86
CA GLU A 31 12.44 23.73 4.45
C GLU A 31 13.53 22.64 4.51
N GLY A 32 13.16 21.40 4.88
CA GLY A 32 14.05 20.25 4.87
C GLY A 32 14.56 19.87 3.47
N MET A 33 13.71 20.00 2.45
CA MET A 33 14.06 19.80 1.04
C MET A 33 15.02 20.88 0.54
N ASN A 34 14.76 22.15 0.82
CA ASN A 34 15.63 23.27 0.43
C ASN A 34 17.02 23.16 1.09
N LYS A 35 17.09 22.75 2.36
CA LYS A 35 18.36 22.49 3.05
C LYS A 35 19.15 21.32 2.44
N LYS A 36 18.47 20.29 1.91
CA LYS A 36 19.11 19.19 1.17
C LYS A 36 19.57 19.58 -0.23
N LEU A 37 18.92 20.56 -0.86
CA LEU A 37 19.32 21.08 -2.17
C LEU A 37 20.63 21.88 -2.07
N THR A 38 20.85 22.61 -0.99
CA THR A 38 22.09 23.38 -0.76
C THR A 38 23.29 22.54 -0.30
N ASP A 39 23.07 21.30 0.16
CA ASP A 39 24.11 20.36 0.62
C ASP A 39 24.59 19.37 -0.46
N ASN A 40 24.11 19.52 -1.72
CA ASN A 40 24.39 18.57 -2.80
C ASN A 40 25.67 18.83 -3.60
N THR A 41 26.54 19.77 -3.19
CA THR A 41 27.68 20.14 -4.03
C THR A 41 28.78 19.08 -4.11
N VAL A 42 28.79 18.02 -3.27
CA VAL A 42 29.66 16.84 -3.50
C VAL A 42 29.01 15.56 -2.94
N ARG A 43 28.02 14.99 -3.63
CA ARG A 43 27.71 13.56 -3.43
C ARG A 43 28.80 12.76 -4.11
N LYS A 44 29.80 12.34 -3.34
CA LYS A 44 30.78 11.34 -3.77
C LYS A 44 30.00 10.10 -4.18
N ASP A 45 29.99 9.78 -5.47
CA ASP A 45 29.33 8.60 -6.02
C ASP A 45 29.89 7.36 -5.32
N LYS A 46 29.17 6.88 -4.31
CA LYS A 46 29.42 5.53 -3.79
C LYS A 46 28.99 4.59 -4.91
N GLU A 47 29.88 3.69 -5.29
CA GLU A 47 29.54 2.55 -6.14
C GLU A 47 28.34 1.83 -5.49
N CYS A 48 27.17 1.94 -6.12
CA CYS A 48 25.96 1.28 -5.66
C CYS A 48 25.88 -0.10 -6.30
N GLU A 49 25.75 -1.14 -5.48
CA GLU A 49 25.52 -2.49 -5.98
C GLU A 49 24.07 -2.65 -6.47
N ALA A 50 23.91 -3.24 -7.65
CA ALA A 50 22.58 -3.43 -8.24
C ALA A 50 21.72 -4.38 -7.39
N VAL A 51 20.51 -3.93 -7.01
CA VAL A 51 19.58 -4.75 -6.24
C VAL A 51 19.01 -5.84 -7.14
N LYS A 52 19.28 -7.10 -6.81
CA LYS A 52 18.81 -8.24 -7.62
C LYS A 52 17.51 -8.85 -7.11
N SER A 53 17.16 -8.66 -5.83
CA SER A 53 15.98 -9.28 -5.21
C SER A 53 15.07 -8.23 -4.57
N VAL A 54 13.81 -8.19 -4.98
CA VAL A 54 12.84 -7.16 -4.56
C VAL A 54 11.50 -7.79 -4.26
N VAL A 55 10.96 -7.47 -3.09
CA VAL A 55 9.58 -7.73 -2.71
C VAL A 55 8.81 -6.43 -2.67
N PHE A 56 7.99 -6.20 -3.69
CA PHE A 56 7.12 -5.04 -3.76
C PHE A 56 5.71 -5.37 -3.23
N VAL A 57 5.41 -4.91 -2.03
CA VAL A 57 4.09 -5.05 -1.41
C VAL A 57 3.17 -3.96 -1.93
N LYS A 58 2.51 -4.27 -3.05
CA LYS A 58 1.62 -3.34 -3.74
C LYS A 58 0.45 -2.91 -2.86
N THR A 59 0.28 -1.60 -2.68
CA THR A 59 -0.91 -0.98 -2.06
C THR A 59 -1.84 -0.44 -3.15
N HIS A 60 -3.15 -0.46 -2.91
CA HIS A 60 -4.12 0.06 -3.87
C HIS A 60 -4.04 1.59 -3.95
N LYS A 61 -4.21 2.16 -5.16
CA LYS A 61 -4.39 3.60 -5.41
C LYS A 61 -3.22 4.52 -5.00
N THR A 62 -2.02 3.97 -4.93
CA THR A 62 -0.75 4.64 -4.60
C THR A 62 0.20 4.77 -5.81
N ALA A 63 -0.34 4.84 -7.03
CA ALA A 63 0.44 4.74 -8.29
C ALA A 63 1.28 3.45 -8.42
N SER A 64 0.96 2.43 -7.63
CA SER A 64 1.74 1.20 -7.52
C SER A 64 1.75 0.33 -8.77
N SER A 65 0.80 0.50 -9.71
CA SER A 65 0.86 -0.15 -11.03
C SER A 65 2.02 0.36 -11.89
N THR A 66 2.43 1.61 -11.71
CA THR A 66 3.60 2.17 -12.39
C THR A 66 4.88 1.49 -11.90
N LEU A 67 5.06 1.43 -10.57
CA LEU A 67 6.23 0.76 -9.98
C LEU A 67 6.25 -0.74 -10.23
N GLN A 68 5.09 -1.40 -10.27
CA GLN A 68 5.00 -2.80 -10.71
C GLN A 68 5.61 -2.98 -12.11
N ASN A 69 5.24 -2.16 -13.09
CA ASN A 69 5.78 -2.28 -14.44
C ASN A 69 7.29 -2.00 -14.49
N ILE A 70 7.77 -1.03 -13.70
CA ILE A 70 9.20 -0.73 -13.58
C ILE A 70 9.95 -1.96 -13.05
N PHE A 71 9.50 -2.57 -11.96
CA PHE A 71 10.14 -3.74 -11.39
C PHE A 71 10.10 -4.96 -12.34
N LEU A 72 8.99 -5.19 -13.02
CA LEU A 72 8.88 -6.28 -13.99
C LEU A 72 9.83 -6.08 -15.18
N ARG A 73 9.91 -4.85 -15.73
CA ARG A 73 10.85 -4.53 -16.81
C ARG A 73 12.31 -4.62 -16.36
N TYR A 74 12.60 -4.18 -15.14
CA TYR A 74 13.93 -4.32 -14.54
C TYR A 74 14.30 -5.81 -14.41
N GLY A 75 13.39 -6.63 -13.88
CA GLY A 75 13.60 -8.08 -13.79
C GLY A 75 13.91 -8.70 -15.15
N LEU A 76 13.08 -8.41 -16.17
CA LEU A 76 13.30 -8.91 -17.53
C LEU A 76 14.60 -8.42 -18.16
N LYS A 77 14.97 -7.14 -17.98
CA LYS A 77 16.18 -6.54 -18.56
C LYS A 77 17.47 -7.14 -17.99
N HIS A 78 17.42 -7.59 -16.74
CA HIS A 78 18.58 -8.09 -16.00
C HIS A 78 18.52 -9.60 -15.77
N ASP A 79 17.71 -10.32 -16.55
CA ASP A 79 17.52 -11.78 -16.49
C ASP A 79 17.22 -12.30 -15.06
N LEU A 80 16.47 -11.52 -14.28
CA LEU A 80 16.06 -11.89 -12.92
C LEU A 80 14.76 -12.67 -12.95
N LYS A 81 14.63 -13.67 -12.06
CA LYS A 81 13.42 -14.47 -11.95
C LYS A 81 12.27 -13.63 -11.41
N ILE A 82 11.12 -13.69 -12.08
CA ILE A 82 9.92 -12.97 -11.66
C ILE A 82 8.93 -13.94 -11.03
N ALA A 83 8.55 -13.69 -9.79
CA ALA A 83 7.51 -14.46 -9.11
C ALA A 83 6.13 -14.11 -9.69
N LEU A 84 5.55 -15.06 -10.41
CA LEU A 84 4.21 -14.97 -10.98
C LEU A 84 3.21 -15.86 -10.21
N PRO A 85 1.93 -15.46 -10.11
CA PRO A 85 0.94 -16.25 -9.40
C PRO A 85 0.49 -17.48 -10.21
N LYS A 86 0.27 -18.61 -9.53
CA LYS A 86 -0.19 -19.88 -10.15
C LYS A 86 -1.57 -19.80 -10.79
N ASN A 87 -2.45 -18.93 -10.32
CA ASN A 87 -3.81 -18.77 -10.85
C ASN A 87 -3.90 -18.12 -12.24
N SER A 88 -2.77 -17.90 -12.93
CA SER A 88 -2.68 -17.17 -14.21
C SER A 88 -3.32 -15.77 -14.19
N GLY A 89 -3.58 -15.22 -13.01
CA GLY A 89 -4.11 -13.88 -12.83
C GLY A 89 -3.00 -12.85 -12.63
N ASN A 90 -3.40 -11.61 -12.36
CA ASN A 90 -2.49 -10.52 -12.04
C ASN A 90 -2.19 -10.37 -10.53
N ARG A 91 -2.72 -11.27 -9.69
CA ARG A 91 -2.67 -11.20 -8.22
C ARG A 91 -2.48 -12.58 -7.59
N PHE A 92 -1.72 -12.65 -6.51
CA PHE A 92 -1.52 -13.83 -5.67
C PHE A 92 -2.74 -14.09 -4.78
N TYR A 93 -3.80 -14.68 -5.35
CA TYR A 93 -5.01 -15.14 -4.62
C TYR A 93 -5.62 -14.11 -3.64
N TYR A 94 -5.49 -12.81 -3.95
CA TYR A 94 -5.99 -11.75 -3.09
C TYR A 94 -7.51 -11.90 -2.82
N PRO A 95 -7.98 -11.77 -1.56
CA PRO A 95 -7.30 -11.19 -0.40
C PRO A 95 -6.60 -12.20 0.53
N GLN A 96 -6.39 -13.46 0.12
CA GLN A 96 -5.69 -14.43 0.97
C GLN A 96 -4.27 -13.94 1.30
N PRO A 97 -3.78 -14.16 2.54
CA PRO A 97 -2.38 -13.93 2.88
C PRO A 97 -1.48 -14.69 1.92
N PHE A 98 -0.37 -14.08 1.51
CA PHE A 98 0.60 -14.73 0.64
C PHE A 98 1.09 -16.04 1.27
N ALA A 99 1.20 -17.08 0.45
CA ALA A 99 1.85 -18.34 0.80
C ALA A 99 2.74 -18.79 -0.36
N LYS A 100 3.86 -19.46 -0.05
CA LYS A 100 4.89 -19.82 -1.04
C LYS A 100 4.33 -20.67 -2.18
N TRP A 101 3.34 -21.54 -1.88
CA TRP A 101 2.69 -22.39 -2.88
C TRP A 101 1.99 -21.62 -4.00
N MET A 102 1.69 -20.33 -3.80
CA MET A 102 1.01 -19.48 -4.79
C MET A 102 1.93 -19.05 -5.94
N ILE A 103 3.25 -19.21 -5.82
CA ILE A 103 4.22 -18.85 -6.86
C ILE A 103 4.33 -19.97 -7.89
N LYS A 104 4.31 -19.64 -9.18
CA LYS A 104 4.60 -20.61 -10.25
C LYS A 104 5.97 -21.28 -10.01
N PRO A 105 6.10 -22.59 -10.25
CA PRO A 105 7.39 -23.28 -10.07
C PRO A 105 8.48 -22.60 -10.91
N PHE A 106 9.71 -22.60 -10.38
CA PHE A 106 10.92 -22.27 -11.12
C PHE A 106 11.74 -23.54 -11.28
N ASP A 107 12.39 -23.71 -12.43
CA ASP A 107 13.19 -24.89 -12.74
C ASP A 107 14.51 -24.95 -11.96
N ASP A 108 14.99 -23.79 -11.47
CA ASP A 108 16.25 -23.67 -10.73
C ASP A 108 16.06 -22.97 -9.37
N PRO A 109 16.50 -23.59 -8.26
CA PRO A 109 16.27 -23.14 -6.88
C PRO A 109 17.07 -21.91 -6.41
N SER A 110 18.12 -21.48 -7.10
CA SER A 110 19.01 -20.41 -6.58
C SER A 110 19.15 -19.26 -7.56
N GLU A 111 18.30 -18.22 -7.49
CA GLU A 111 18.57 -16.94 -8.16
C GLU A 111 17.63 -15.80 -7.69
N PRO A 112 17.97 -14.54 -8.00
CA PRO A 112 17.27 -13.37 -7.51
C PRO A 112 15.81 -13.30 -7.96
N VAL A 113 14.93 -12.88 -7.06
CA VAL A 113 13.48 -12.87 -7.29
C VAL A 113 12.91 -11.47 -7.23
N ILE A 114 12.18 -11.08 -8.28
CA ILE A 114 11.32 -9.91 -8.32
C ILE A 114 9.88 -10.36 -8.10
N ILE A 115 9.24 -9.89 -7.02
CA ILE A 115 7.80 -10.05 -6.81
C ILE A 115 7.14 -8.68 -6.81
N ALA A 116 6.31 -8.44 -7.83
CA ALA A 116 5.67 -7.14 -8.05
C ALA A 116 4.15 -7.21 -8.30
N ASN A 117 3.61 -8.41 -8.55
CA ASN A 117 2.16 -8.63 -8.64
C ASN A 117 1.49 -8.43 -7.28
N HIS A 118 0.22 -8.05 -7.30
CA HIS A 118 -0.51 -7.75 -6.08
C HIS A 118 -0.62 -8.99 -5.18
N LEU A 119 -0.25 -8.83 -3.91
CA LEU A 119 -0.34 -9.86 -2.87
C LEU A 119 -0.80 -9.23 -1.56
N ARG A 120 -1.13 -10.05 -0.57
CA ARG A 120 -1.28 -9.61 0.82
C ARG A 120 -0.06 -10.08 1.60
N ALA A 121 0.68 -9.16 2.21
CA ALA A 121 1.86 -9.51 2.99
C ALA A 121 1.52 -10.49 4.12
N SER A 122 2.45 -11.41 4.40
CA SER A 122 2.32 -12.44 5.42
C SER A 122 3.70 -12.71 6.06
N PRO A 123 3.77 -13.30 7.26
CA PRO A 123 5.04 -13.78 7.80
C PRO A 123 5.78 -14.74 6.85
N GLU A 124 5.02 -15.59 6.14
CA GLU A 124 5.57 -16.53 5.16
C GLU A 124 6.23 -15.81 3.97
N LEU A 125 5.70 -14.68 3.52
CA LEU A 125 6.33 -13.87 2.46
C LEU A 125 7.74 -13.45 2.88
N TYR A 126 7.88 -12.90 4.08
CA TYR A 126 9.17 -12.40 4.57
C TYR A 126 10.14 -13.55 4.89
N LYS A 127 9.63 -14.69 5.36
CA LYS A 127 10.43 -15.92 5.54
C LYS A 127 10.88 -16.53 4.21
N THR A 128 10.07 -16.43 3.16
CA THR A 128 10.39 -16.95 1.83
C THR A 128 11.45 -16.10 1.13
N PHE A 129 11.46 -14.79 1.39
CA PHE A 129 12.39 -13.83 0.76
C PHE A 129 13.14 -12.98 1.81
N PRO A 130 13.96 -13.60 2.67
CA PRO A 130 14.62 -12.90 3.78
C PRO A 130 15.62 -11.84 3.28
N GLU A 131 16.33 -12.12 2.19
CA GLU A 131 17.38 -11.22 1.64
C GLU A 131 16.85 -10.16 0.66
N ALA A 132 15.60 -10.26 0.21
CA ALA A 132 15.04 -9.31 -0.75
C ALA A 132 14.89 -7.91 -0.14
N LYS A 133 15.05 -6.85 -0.93
CA LYS A 133 14.65 -5.50 -0.51
C LYS A 133 13.12 -5.41 -0.50
N LYS A 134 12.54 -4.98 0.63
CA LYS A 134 11.08 -4.84 0.77
C LYS A 134 10.69 -3.40 0.47
N ILE A 135 9.80 -3.21 -0.49
CA ILE A 135 9.36 -1.89 -0.95
C ILE A 135 7.83 -1.85 -0.85
N THR A 136 7.31 -0.73 -0.39
CA THR A 136 5.90 -0.37 -0.47
C THR A 136 5.79 1.12 -0.77
N ILE A 137 4.61 1.57 -1.16
CA ILE A 137 4.31 2.99 -1.35
C ILE A 137 3.09 3.28 -0.50
N LEU A 138 3.14 4.38 0.23
CA LEU A 138 1.99 4.92 0.93
C LEU A 138 1.56 6.21 0.23
N ARG A 139 0.28 6.56 0.39
CA ARG A 139 -0.30 7.80 -0.12
C ARG A 139 -1.07 8.45 1.00
N ASP A 140 -1.06 9.77 1.02
CA ASP A 140 -1.86 10.57 1.92
C ASP A 140 -3.35 10.16 1.89
N ILE A 141 -3.95 10.11 3.08
CA ILE A 141 -5.23 9.45 3.34
C ILE A 141 -6.39 10.10 2.57
N PRO A 142 -6.61 11.43 2.63
CA PRO A 142 -7.63 12.11 1.84
C PRO A 142 -7.61 11.73 0.36
N SER A 143 -6.47 11.90 -0.30
CA SER A 143 -6.34 11.65 -1.75
C SER A 143 -6.40 10.16 -2.12
N LEU A 144 -5.94 9.27 -1.21
CA LEU A 144 -6.06 7.82 -1.36
C LEU A 144 -7.54 7.41 -1.40
N TYR A 145 -8.35 7.96 -0.50
CA TYR A 145 -9.75 7.60 -0.46
C TYR A 145 -10.55 8.14 -1.63
N GLU A 146 -10.35 9.39 -2.04
CA GLU A 146 -10.99 9.95 -3.25
C GLU A 146 -10.75 9.05 -4.46
N SER A 147 -9.50 8.65 -4.67
CA SER A 147 -9.11 7.74 -5.74
C SER A 147 -9.73 6.35 -5.57
N SER A 148 -9.82 5.84 -4.33
CA SER A 148 -10.40 4.54 -4.01
C SER A 148 -11.92 4.52 -4.23
N PHE A 149 -12.62 5.56 -3.79
CA PHE A 149 -14.06 5.72 -3.99
C PHE A 149 -14.37 5.75 -5.48
N GLY A 150 -13.70 6.62 -6.24
CA GLY A 150 -13.90 6.73 -7.69
C GLY A 150 -13.64 5.41 -8.41
N TYR A 151 -12.57 4.70 -8.06
CA TYR A 151 -12.22 3.42 -8.68
C TYR A 151 -13.17 2.27 -8.31
N MET A 152 -13.66 2.25 -7.08
CA MET A 152 -14.51 1.17 -6.57
C MET A 152 -16.01 1.51 -6.66
N LYS A 153 -16.38 2.67 -7.20
CA LYS A 153 -17.74 3.22 -7.17
C LYS A 153 -18.80 2.20 -7.58
N ASP A 154 -18.58 1.55 -8.72
CA ASP A 154 -19.55 0.58 -9.27
C ASP A 154 -19.33 -0.87 -8.83
N LEU A 155 -18.16 -1.14 -8.24
CA LEU A 155 -17.74 -2.47 -7.80
C LEU A 155 -18.13 -2.74 -6.33
N SER A 156 -18.22 -1.68 -5.52
CA SER A 156 -18.57 -1.74 -4.11
C SER A 156 -20.04 -1.37 -3.90
N LYS A 157 -20.85 -2.30 -3.36
CA LYS A 157 -22.28 -2.04 -3.08
C LYS A 157 -22.50 -0.79 -2.21
N PRO A 158 -21.76 -0.57 -1.10
CA PRO A 158 -21.88 0.67 -0.34
C PRO A 158 -21.58 1.93 -1.14
N TYR A 159 -20.52 1.93 -1.96
CA TYR A 159 -20.14 3.12 -2.74
C TYR A 159 -21.16 3.41 -3.83
N LYS A 160 -21.63 2.36 -4.52
CA LYS A 160 -22.67 2.47 -5.54
C LYS A 160 -23.96 3.05 -4.95
N LYS A 161 -24.36 2.61 -3.75
CA LYS A 161 -25.54 3.13 -3.04
C LYS A 161 -25.38 4.60 -2.62
N ALA A 162 -24.18 5.01 -2.20
CA ALA A 162 -23.93 6.40 -1.82
C ALA A 162 -23.90 7.36 -3.02
N GLY A 163 -23.38 6.91 -4.16
CA GLY A 163 -23.37 7.67 -5.42
C GLY A 163 -22.34 8.79 -5.49
N SER A 164 -21.97 9.42 -4.36
CA SER A 164 -20.88 10.38 -4.22
C SER A 164 -20.08 10.15 -2.94
N ILE A 165 -18.86 10.67 -2.89
CA ILE A 165 -17.97 10.49 -1.74
C ILE A 165 -18.45 11.31 -0.54
N GLU A 166 -19.01 12.50 -0.78
CA GLU A 166 -19.57 13.40 0.24
C GLU A 166 -20.72 12.69 0.97
N LYS A 167 -21.69 12.17 0.21
CA LYS A 167 -22.82 11.40 0.76
C LYS A 167 -22.37 10.16 1.51
N PHE A 168 -21.29 9.52 1.06
CA PHE A 168 -20.74 8.35 1.73
C PHE A 168 -20.13 8.73 3.09
N TYR A 169 -19.40 9.85 3.18
CA TYR A 169 -18.72 10.30 4.38
C TYR A 169 -19.61 10.94 5.44
N GLU A 170 -20.75 11.51 5.05
CA GLU A 170 -21.74 12.00 6.01
C GLU A 170 -22.23 10.89 6.96
N ASN A 171 -22.46 9.68 6.44
CA ASN A 171 -22.87 8.53 7.24
C ASN A 171 -22.53 7.19 6.55
N PRO A 172 -21.27 6.72 6.62
CA PRO A 172 -20.83 5.51 5.93
C PRO A 172 -21.63 4.26 6.35
N MET A 173 -21.98 4.18 7.63
CA MET A 173 -22.68 3.04 8.23
C MET A 173 -24.08 2.83 7.67
N LYS A 174 -24.71 3.87 7.11
CA LYS A 174 -26.00 3.77 6.40
C LYS A 174 -25.92 2.87 5.16
N TYR A 175 -24.77 2.82 4.50
CA TYR A 175 -24.61 2.10 3.21
C TYR A 175 -24.10 0.67 3.38
N TYR A 176 -23.50 0.35 4.53
CA TYR A 176 -23.13 -1.01 4.88
C TYR A 176 -24.36 -1.80 5.34
N ASN A 177 -24.53 -3.02 4.80
CA ASN A 177 -25.59 -3.90 5.27
C ASN A 177 -25.27 -4.33 6.72
N LYS A 178 -26.18 -4.09 7.66
CA LYS A 178 -26.17 -4.80 8.96
C LYS A 178 -26.43 -6.27 8.68
N LYS A 179 -25.38 -7.10 8.53
CA LYS A 179 -25.58 -8.54 8.63
C LYS A 179 -26.10 -8.80 10.06
N LYS A 180 -27.27 -9.44 10.19
CA LYS A 180 -27.66 -10.10 11.44
C LYS A 180 -26.52 -11.04 11.79
N ILE A 181 -25.87 -10.82 12.93
CA ILE A 181 -25.03 -11.85 13.52
C ILE A 181 -25.98 -13.04 13.77
N PRO A 182 -25.74 -14.24 13.22
CA PRO A 182 -26.49 -15.41 13.62
C PRO A 182 -26.29 -15.56 15.14
N ALA A 183 -27.39 -15.61 15.90
CA ALA A 183 -27.30 -15.89 17.33
C ALA A 183 -26.55 -17.22 17.51
N GLY A 184 -25.32 -17.18 18.02
CA GLY A 184 -24.57 -18.41 18.35
C GLY A 184 -23.08 -18.48 17.99
N GLN A 185 -22.44 -17.46 17.42
CA GLN A 185 -20.97 -17.48 17.28
C GLN A 185 -20.31 -16.48 18.22
N SER A 186 -19.88 -16.99 19.38
CA SER A 186 -18.91 -16.33 20.24
C SER A 186 -17.60 -16.12 19.48
N ARG A 187 -16.99 -14.96 19.68
CA ARG A 187 -15.64 -14.68 19.19
C ARG A 187 -14.68 -15.46 20.08
N ASN A 188 -13.93 -16.39 19.49
CA ASN A 188 -12.69 -16.91 20.07
C ASN A 188 -11.54 -16.03 19.61
#